data_AF-A0A9D8WQ04-F1
#
_entry.id   AF-A0A9D8WQ04-F1
#
_cell.length_a   1.000
_cell.length_b   1.000
_cell.length_c   1.000
_cell.angle_alpha   90.00
_cell.angle_beta   90.00
_cell.angle_gamma   90.00
#
_symmetry.space_group_name_H-M   'P 1'
#
loop_
_entity.id
_entity.type
_entity.pdbx_description
1 polymer ?
#
loop_
_entity_poly.entity_id
_entity_poly.type
_entity_poly.pdbx_seq_one_letter_code
_entity_poly.pdbx_strand_id
1 'polypeptide(L)'
;MANLLGKSVAFISSVERGDKQPPSGFDDLVINAFGLEGTEKDDLRKAFSRARTSFEIRPTTEVGLDTASMLARRFNDLDELDIMRIREILDGKGE
;
A
#
# COMPACT_ATOMS: atom_id res chain seq x y z
N MET A 1 -14.82 -6.64 -16.44
CA MET A 1 -13.65 -6.65 -15.56
C MET A 1 -13.03 -8.04 -15.40
N ALA A 2 -13.75 -9.05 -14.89
CA ALA A 2 -13.22 -10.41 -14.67
C ALA A 2 -12.43 -11.01 -15.86
N ASN A 3 -13.02 -11.02 -17.06
CA ASN A 3 -12.36 -11.54 -18.27
C ASN A 3 -11.11 -10.75 -18.66
N LEU A 4 -11.15 -9.42 -18.54
CA LEU A 4 -10.03 -8.53 -18.87
C LEU A 4 -8.84 -8.74 -17.93
N LEU A 5 -9.12 -9.05 -16.67
CA LEU A 5 -8.12 -9.23 -15.61
C LEU A 5 -7.67 -10.70 -15.45
N GLY A 6 -8.25 -11.63 -16.23
CA GLY A 6 -7.98 -13.06 -16.10
C GLY A 6 -8.33 -13.63 -14.72
N LYS A 7 -9.37 -13.11 -14.06
CA LYS A 7 -9.84 -13.55 -12.73
C LYS A 7 -11.29 -14.02 -12.79
N SER A 8 -11.72 -14.81 -11.80
CA SER A 8 -13.12 -15.22 -11.69
C SER A 8 -14.02 -14.03 -11.33
N VAL A 9 -15.27 -14.08 -11.79
CA VAL A 9 -16.29 -13.06 -11.45
C VAL A 9 -16.49 -12.95 -9.94
N ALA A 10 -16.51 -14.10 -9.25
CA ALA A 10 -16.61 -14.14 -7.79
C ALA A 10 -15.43 -13.44 -7.10
N PHE A 11 -14.20 -13.65 -7.60
CA PHE A 11 -13.02 -12.99 -7.04
C PHE A 11 -13.11 -11.46 -7.20
N ILE A 12 -13.46 -10.97 -8.39
CA ILE A 12 -13.61 -9.53 -8.64
C ILE A 12 -14.69 -8.94 -7.73
N SER A 13 -15.86 -9.59 -7.64
CA SER A 13 -16.96 -9.12 -6.79
C SER A 13 -16.58 -9.05 -5.32
N SER A 14 -15.82 -10.02 -4.79
CA SER A 14 -15.33 -9.96 -3.40
C SER A 14 -14.31 -8.86 -3.18
N VAL A 15 -13.46 -8.55 -4.15
CA VAL A 15 -12.49 -7.45 -4.05
C VAL A 15 -13.21 -6.09 -4.11
N GLU A 16 -14.15 -5.92 -5.03
CA GLU A 16 -14.92 -4.67 -5.20
C GLU A 16 -15.78 -4.34 -3.97
N ARG A 17 -16.33 -5.35 -3.31
CA ARG A 17 -17.12 -5.18 -2.07
C ARG A 17 -16.26 -5.01 -0.82
N GLY A 18 -14.94 -5.19 -0.92
CA GLY A 18 -14.03 -5.15 0.22
C GLY A 18 -14.03 -6.42 1.08
N ASP A 19 -14.79 -7.45 0.72
CA ASP A 19 -14.81 -8.76 1.40
C ASP A 19 -13.46 -9.48 1.30
N LYS A 20 -12.70 -9.21 0.24
CA LYS A 20 -11.39 -9.82 -0.01
C LYS A 20 -10.35 -8.77 -0.34
N GLN A 21 -9.18 -8.91 0.29
CA GLN A 21 -8.07 -8.03 -0.03
C GLN A 21 -7.51 -8.30 -1.43
N PRO A 22 -7.26 -7.24 -2.21
CA PRO A 22 -6.57 -7.35 -3.47
C PRO A 22 -5.12 -7.82 -3.23
N PRO A 23 -4.64 -8.84 -3.94
CA PRO A 23 -3.28 -9.34 -3.78
C PRO A 23 -2.25 -8.28 -4.22
N SER A 24 -0.99 -8.47 -3.81
CA SER A 24 0.11 -7.62 -4.27
C SER A 24 0.19 -7.60 -5.80
N GLY A 25 0.41 -6.43 -6.39
CA GLY A 25 0.44 -6.20 -7.84
C GLY A 25 -0.92 -6.23 -8.54
N PHE A 26 -2.04 -6.37 -7.81
CA PHE A 26 -3.37 -6.31 -8.42
C PHE A 26 -3.72 -4.92 -8.96
N ASP A 27 -3.21 -3.88 -8.31
CA ASP A 27 -3.29 -2.49 -8.76
C ASP A 27 -2.62 -2.30 -10.12
N ASP A 28 -1.38 -2.78 -10.29
CA ASP A 28 -0.69 -2.71 -11.59
C ASP A 28 -1.43 -3.51 -12.67
N LEU A 29 -2.03 -4.65 -12.31
CA LEU A 29 -2.84 -5.44 -13.23
C LEU A 29 -4.09 -4.68 -13.70
N VAL A 30 -4.76 -3.93 -12.83
CA VAL A 30 -5.89 -3.06 -13.20
C VAL A 30 -5.41 -1.86 -14.03
N ILE A 31 -4.34 -1.19 -13.62
CA ILE A 31 -3.75 -0.04 -14.34
C ILE A 31 -3.43 -0.42 -15.78
N ASN A 32 -2.71 -1.53 -15.97
CA ASN A 32 -2.29 -1.98 -17.30
C ASN A 32 -3.47 -2.42 -18.17
N ALA A 33 -4.46 -3.10 -17.58
CA ALA A 33 -5.63 -3.59 -18.31
C ALA A 33 -6.53 -2.47 -18.82
N PHE A 34 -6.62 -1.36 -18.08
CA PHE A 34 -7.47 -0.21 -18.42
C PHE A 34 -6.70 0.97 -19.00
N GLY A 35 -5.36 0.88 -19.12
CA GLY A 35 -4.53 1.95 -19.67
C GLY A 35 -4.58 3.24 -18.84
N LEU A 36 -4.62 3.10 -17.52
CA LEU A 36 -4.72 4.25 -16.62
C LEU A 36 -3.40 5.01 -16.55
N GLU A 37 -3.47 6.33 -16.71
CA GLU A 37 -2.30 7.21 -16.76
C GLU A 37 -2.46 8.41 -15.82
N GLY A 38 -1.33 9.07 -15.52
CA GLY A 38 -1.30 10.27 -14.71
C GLY A 38 -2.03 10.14 -13.38
N THR A 39 -2.97 11.06 -13.11
CA THR A 39 -3.68 11.16 -11.83
C THR A 39 -4.57 9.95 -11.55
N GLU A 40 -5.17 9.33 -12.56
CA GLU A 40 -6.06 8.17 -12.37
C GLU A 40 -5.29 6.96 -11.83
N LYS A 41 -4.07 6.76 -12.34
CA LYS A 41 -3.14 5.74 -11.87
C LYS A 41 -2.75 5.97 -10.41
N ASP A 42 -2.40 7.21 -10.07
CA ASP A 42 -1.97 7.58 -8.72
C ASP A 42 -3.10 7.44 -7.70
N ASP A 43 -4.31 7.86 -8.06
CA ASP A 43 -5.49 7.75 -7.21
C ASP A 43 -5.88 6.28 -7.00
N LEU A 44 -5.78 5.46 -8.04
CA LEU A 44 -6.01 4.02 -7.91
C LEU A 44 -4.99 3.37 -6.98
N ARG A 45 -3.69 3.71 -7.11
CA ARG A 45 -2.64 3.21 -6.21
C ARG A 45 -2.89 3.60 -4.75
N LYS A 46 -3.30 4.85 -4.51
CA LYS A 46 -3.68 5.31 -3.16
C LYS A 46 -4.89 4.54 -2.64
N ALA A 47 -5.90 4.31 -3.46
CA ALA A 47 -7.09 3.55 -3.08
C ALA A 47 -6.73 2.10 -2.71
N PHE A 48 -5.90 1.43 -3.52
CA PHE A 48 -5.40 0.09 -3.21
C PHE A 48 -4.55 0.06 -1.95
N SER A 49 -3.69 1.06 -1.74
CA SER A 49 -2.88 1.17 -0.52
C SER A 49 -3.75 1.32 0.73
N ARG A 50 -4.88 2.05 0.65
CA ARG A 50 -5.84 2.20 1.75
C ARG A 50 -6.65 0.91 1.99
N ALA A 51 -6.97 0.17 0.92
CA ALA A 51 -7.73 -1.07 1.01
C ALA A 51 -6.90 -2.25 1.56
N ARG A 52 -5.56 -2.19 1.45
CA ARG A 52 -4.66 -3.17 2.04
C ARG A 52 -4.53 -2.94 3.54
N THR A 53 -4.83 -3.96 4.34
CA THR A 53 -4.56 -3.96 5.79
C THR A 53 -3.20 -4.58 6.14
N SER A 54 -2.48 -5.06 5.14
CA SER A 54 -1.12 -5.58 5.29
C SER A 54 -0.26 -5.15 4.12
N PHE A 55 0.99 -4.84 4.40
CA PHE A 55 2.01 -4.51 3.40
C PHE A 55 3.34 -5.11 3.84
N GLU A 56 4.19 -5.39 2.86
CA GLU A 56 5.53 -5.90 3.10
C GLU A 56 6.52 -4.75 2.97
N ILE A 57 7.34 -4.55 4.00
CA ILE A 57 8.45 -3.60 3.96
C ILE A 57 9.67 -4.36 3.44
N ARG A 58 10.28 -3.89 2.34
CA ARG A 58 11.46 -4.51 1.71
C ARG A 58 12.66 -3.55 1.67
N PRO A 59 13.32 -3.27 2.81
CA PRO A 59 14.51 -2.43 2.83
C PRO A 59 15.65 -3.10 2.06
N THR A 60 16.45 -2.31 1.36
CA THR A 60 17.58 -2.80 0.54
C THR A 60 18.90 -2.85 1.30
N THR A 61 18.94 -2.35 2.55
CA THR A 61 20.12 -2.30 3.40
C THR A 61 19.85 -2.96 4.76
N GLU A 62 20.88 -3.53 5.37
CA GLU A 62 20.78 -4.13 6.70
C GLU A 62 20.32 -3.11 7.75
N VAL A 63 20.88 -1.90 7.72
CA VAL A 63 20.49 -0.79 8.60
C VAL A 63 19.03 -0.42 8.40
N GLY A 64 18.54 -0.38 7.16
CA GLY A 64 17.14 -0.07 6.87
C GLY A 64 16.19 -1.16 7.38
N LEU A 65 16.59 -2.44 7.28
CA LEU A 65 15.82 -3.56 7.81
C LEU A 65 15.75 -3.53 9.35
N ASP A 66 16.88 -3.30 10.01
CA ASP A 66 16.94 -3.21 11.46
C ASP A 66 16.11 -2.02 11.97
N THR A 67 16.28 -0.84 11.35
CA THR A 67 15.52 0.37 11.72
C THR A 67 14.01 0.17 11.53
N ALA A 68 13.57 -0.40 10.41
CA ALA A 68 12.16 -0.70 10.17
C ALA A 68 11.60 -1.70 11.20
N SER A 69 12.40 -2.71 11.57
CA SER A 69 12.03 -3.71 12.57
C SER A 69 11.92 -3.12 13.97
N MET A 70 12.83 -2.22 14.35
CA MET A 70 12.78 -1.49 15.61
C MET A 70 11.54 -0.59 15.69
N LEU A 71 11.26 0.16 14.63
CA LEU A 71 10.08 1.02 14.54
C LEU A 71 8.80 0.19 14.71
N ALA A 72 8.67 -0.92 13.98
CA ALA A 72 7.50 -1.80 14.06
C ALA A 72 7.23 -2.33 15.48
N ARG A 73 8.29 -2.67 16.24
CA ARG A 73 8.17 -3.15 17.62
C ARG A 73 7.71 -2.08 18.61
N ARG A 74 8.17 -0.84 18.41
CA ARG A 74 7.89 0.29 19.31
C ARG A 74 6.67 1.09 18.90
N PHE A 75 6.13 0.87 17.69
CA PHE A 75 5.15 1.78 17.08
C PHE A 75 3.92 2.04 17.96
N ASN A 76 3.43 1.01 18.65
CA ASN A 76 2.27 1.12 19.53
C ASN A 76 2.59 1.75 20.90
N ASP A 77 3.87 1.92 21.22
CA ASP A 77 4.34 2.54 22.46
C ASP A 77 4.71 4.02 22.25
N LEU A 78 4.71 4.50 21.00
CA LEU A 78 5.02 5.89 20.67
C LEU A 78 3.81 6.79 20.97
N ASP A 79 4.07 7.98 21.48
CA ASP A 79 3.03 9.00 21.64
C ASP A 79 2.73 9.70 20.30
N GLU A 80 1.64 10.47 20.28
CA GLU A 80 1.18 11.15 19.06
C GLU A 80 2.21 12.17 18.54
N LEU A 81 2.97 12.82 19.43
CA LEU A 81 3.98 13.81 19.04
C LEU A 81 5.18 13.13 18.36
N ASP A 82 5.62 11.99 18.87
CA ASP A 82 6.67 11.17 18.26
C ASP A 82 6.24 10.64 16.89
N ILE A 83 4.99 10.17 16.76
CA ILE A 83 4.44 9.72 15.48
C ILE A 83 4.39 10.88 14.47
N MET A 84 3.96 12.08 14.89
CA MET A 84 3.96 13.27 14.04
C MET A 84 5.37 13.64 13.57
N ARG A 85 6.35 13.58 14.47
CA ARG A 85 7.75 13.88 14.13
C ARG A 85 8.34 12.88 13.15
N ILE A 86 8.07 11.59 13.33
CA ILE A 86 8.48 10.55 12.38
C ILE A 86 7.85 10.83 11.01
N ARG A 87 6.57 11.17 10.96
CA ARG A 87 5.89 11.52 9.71
C ARG A 87 6.54 12.70 9.01
N GLU A 88 6.90 13.76 9.72
CA GLU A 88 7.59 14.93 9.14
C GLU A 88 8.94 14.57 8.53
N ILE A 89 9.72 13.73 9.22
CA ILE A 89 11.01 13.22 8.71
C ILE A 89 10.80 12.42 7.42
N LEU A 90 9.77 11.56 7.38
CA LEU A 90 9.48 10.69 6.24
C LEU A 90 8.84 11.41 5.04
N ASP A 91 8.02 12.45 5.28
CA ASP A 91 7.41 13.27 4.23
C ASP A 91 8.43 14.20 3.53
N GLY A 92 9.69 14.24 3.99
CA GLY A 92 10.76 15.03 3.39
C GLY A 92 10.63 16.55 3.59
N LYS A 93 9.80 16.99 4.56
CA LYS A 93 9.65 18.40 4.96
C LYS A 93 10.59 18.80 6.12
N GLY A 94 11.53 17.91 6.47
CA GLY A 94 12.51 18.09 7.54
C GLY A 94 13.79 18.82 7.14
N GLU A 95 13.78 19.56 6.01
CA GLU A 95 14.79 20.54 5.60
C GLU A 95 14.12 21.87 5.24
#